data_AF-A0A948WCS5-F1
#
_entry.id   AF-A0A948WCS5-F1
#
_cell.length_a   1.000
_cell.length_b   1.000
_cell.length_c   1.000
_cell.angle_alpha   90.00
_cell.angle_beta   90.00
_cell.angle_gamma   90.00
#
_symmetry.space_group_name_H-M   'P 1'
#
loop_
_entity.id
_entity.type
_entity.pdbx_description
1 polymer ?
#
loop_
_entity_poly.entity_id
_entity_poly.type
_entity_poly.pdbx_seq_one_letter_code
_entity_poly.pdbx_strand_id
1 'polypeptide(L)'
;MNRPLLLAAIALLCAAGLPSPLHADFKPEIKYAEVNDVKLAYYNRGEGEPLLMINGFLSSMSLWDPLMIEELAKQHQLILFDNRG
;
A
#
# COMPACT_ATOMS: atom_id res chain seq x y z
N MET A 1 -40.37 -34.82 0.71
CA MET A 1 -39.81 -33.60 0.08
C MET A 1 -38.85 -32.98 1.09
N ASN A 2 -37.55 -33.22 0.88
CA ASN A 2 -36.60 -33.41 1.97
C ASN A 2 -35.97 -32.08 2.40
N ARG A 3 -36.06 -31.80 3.71
CA ARG A 3 -35.53 -30.61 4.42
C ARG A 3 -33.98 -30.49 4.52
N PRO A 4 -33.10 -31.46 4.16
CA PRO A 4 -31.67 -31.25 4.30
C PRO A 4 -31.04 -30.46 3.13
N LEU A 5 -31.76 -30.28 2.02
CA LEU A 5 -31.28 -29.48 0.88
C LEU A 5 -31.33 -27.96 1.16
N LEU A 6 -32.25 -27.50 2.01
CA LEU A 6 -32.38 -26.08 2.35
C LEU A 6 -31.27 -25.59 3.30
N LEU A 7 -30.70 -26.48 4.10
CA LEU A 7 -29.63 -26.17 5.06
C LEU A 7 -28.26 -26.03 4.39
N ALA A 8 -28.01 -26.74 3.29
CA ALA A 8 -26.76 -26.64 2.54
C ALA A 8 -26.60 -25.28 1.83
N ALA A 9 -27.69 -24.61 1.47
CA ALA A 9 -27.66 -23.30 0.81
C ALA A 9 -27.30 -22.15 1.76
N ILE A 10 -27.50 -22.30 3.07
CA ILE A 10 -27.21 -21.25 4.07
C ILE A 10 -25.75 -21.28 4.51
N ALA A 11 -25.09 -22.45 4.44
CA ALA A 11 -23.66 -22.58 4.76
C ALA A 11 -22.73 -21.91 3.72
N LEU A 12 -23.19 -21.70 2.48
CA LEU A 12 -22.41 -21.00 1.46
C LEU A 12 -22.45 -19.47 1.58
N LEU A 13 -23.35 -18.91 2.39
CA LEU A 13 -23.46 -17.45 2.54
C LEU A 13 -22.49 -16.87 3.58
N CYS A 14 -21.79 -17.71 4.37
CA CYS A 14 -20.76 -17.28 5.31
C CYS A 14 -19.36 -17.15 4.68
N ALA A 15 -19.18 -17.49 3.40
CA ALA A 15 -17.90 -17.39 2.70
C ALA A 15 -17.68 -16.05 1.95
N ALA A 16 -18.55 -15.05 2.14
CA ALA A 16 -18.41 -13.72 1.52
C ALA A 16 -17.80 -12.66 2.46
N GLY A 17 -17.23 -13.09 3.59
CA GLY A 17 -16.43 -12.27 4.47
C GLY A 17 -14.97 -12.69 4.40
N LEU A 18 -14.38 -12.74 3.19
CA LEU A 18 -12.92 -12.64 3.15
C LEU A 18 -12.60 -11.33 3.87
N PRO A 19 -11.78 -11.33 4.94
CA PRO A 19 -11.23 -10.07 5.39
C PRO A 19 -10.58 -9.48 4.15
N SER A 20 -11.09 -8.34 3.68
CA SER A 20 -10.29 -7.44 2.87
C SER A 20 -8.93 -7.42 3.57
N PRO A 21 -7.79 -7.59 2.90
CA PRO A 21 -6.52 -7.35 3.56
C PRO A 21 -6.63 -5.94 4.10
N LEU A 22 -6.93 -5.84 5.39
CA LEU A 22 -7.05 -4.62 6.12
C LEU A 22 -5.65 -4.07 5.96
N HIS A 23 -5.55 -3.03 5.09
CA HIS A 23 -4.29 -2.48 4.60
C HIS A 23 -3.21 -2.72 5.63
N ALA A 24 -2.21 -3.55 5.27
CA ALA A 24 -1.14 -3.89 6.19
C ALA A 24 -0.69 -2.60 6.87
N ASP A 25 -0.70 -2.60 8.21
CA ASP A 25 -0.49 -1.44 9.07
C ASP A 25 1.00 -1.03 8.98
N PHE A 26 1.41 -0.65 7.78
CA PHE A 26 2.77 -0.36 7.39
C PHE A 26 3.11 1.02 7.94
N LYS A 27 4.03 1.03 8.90
CA LYS A 27 4.54 2.24 9.53
C LYS A 27 5.90 2.54 8.90
N PRO A 28 6.00 3.50 7.97
CA PRO A 28 7.27 3.80 7.33
C PRO A 28 8.25 4.40 8.34
N GLU A 29 9.51 3.98 8.26
CA GLU A 29 10.62 4.70 8.87
C GLU A 29 10.93 5.92 7.99
N ILE A 30 10.49 7.11 8.41
CA ILE A 30 10.78 8.34 7.69
C ILE A 30 12.24 8.74 7.91
N LYS A 31 12.96 8.81 6.80
CA LYS A 31 14.34 9.28 6.72
C LYS A 31 14.36 10.66 6.09
N TYR A 32 15.49 11.33 6.22
CA TYR A 32 15.71 12.64 5.62
C TYR A 32 17.02 12.66 4.84
N ALA A 33 16.98 13.27 3.67
CA ALA A 33 18.15 13.51 2.84
C ALA A 33 18.40 15.01 2.74
N GLU A 34 19.65 15.41 2.98
CA GLU A 34 20.11 16.78 2.70
C GLU A 34 20.45 16.88 1.22
N VAL A 35 19.75 17.75 0.49
CA VAL A 35 19.93 17.97 -0.94
C VAL A 35 20.06 19.47 -1.17
N ASN A 36 21.28 19.93 -1.46
CA ASN A 36 21.62 21.35 -1.54
C ASN A 36 21.24 22.10 -0.24
N ASP A 37 20.33 23.07 -0.33
CA ASP A 37 19.83 23.92 0.75
C ASP A 37 18.54 23.40 1.39
N VAL A 38 18.08 22.19 1.05
CA VAL A 38 16.81 21.63 1.53
C VAL A 38 16.95 20.23 2.13
N LYS A 39 16.05 19.91 3.05
CA LYS A 39 15.94 18.61 3.71
C LYS A 39 14.65 17.92 3.27
N LEU A 40 14.77 16.81 2.54
CA LEU A 40 13.62 16.08 1.98
C LEU A 40 13.29 14.86 2.83
N ALA A 41 12.02 14.73 3.22
CA ALA A 41 11.50 13.53 3.88
C ALA A 41 11.28 12.42 2.85
N TYR A 42 11.69 11.20 3.17
CA TYR A 42 11.48 10.04 2.31
C TYR A 42 11.38 8.74 3.11
N TYR A 43 10.85 7.69 2.48
CA TYR A 43 10.98 6.33 2.99
C TYR A 43 11.15 5.33 1.84
N ASN A 44 11.65 4.14 2.19
CA ASN A 44 11.81 3.05 1.26
C ASN A 44 10.81 1.92 1.57
N ARG A 45 10.34 1.21 0.54
CA ARG A 45 9.53 0.00 0.70
C ARG A 45 9.81 -0.98 -0.43
N GLY A 46 9.86 -2.27 -0.12
CA GLY A 46 10.19 -3.31 -1.09
C GLY A 46 11.69 -3.45 -1.33
N GLU A 47 12.04 -4.31 -2.28
CA GLU A 47 13.41 -4.69 -2.65
C GLU A 47 13.48 -4.86 -4.18
N GLY A 48 14.69 -4.77 -4.75
CA GLY A 48 14.92 -4.91 -6.19
C GLY A 48 15.37 -3.60 -6.85
N GLU A 49 15.09 -3.45 -8.15
CA GLU A 49 15.51 -2.27 -8.91
C GLU A 49 14.84 -1.00 -8.33
N PRO A 50 15.59 0.10 -8.11
CA PRO A 50 15.04 1.31 -7.53
C PRO A 50 14.00 1.97 -8.45
N LEU A 51 12.83 2.28 -7.87
CA LEU A 51 11.78 3.06 -8.52
C LEU A 51 11.48 4.32 -7.69
N LEU A 52 11.82 5.49 -8.25
CA LEU A 52 11.57 6.78 -7.61
C LEU A 52 10.14 7.24 -7.88
N MET A 53 9.36 7.45 -6.81
CA MET A 53 7.96 7.83 -6.87
C MET A 53 7.82 9.35 -6.73
N ILE A 54 7.54 10.06 -7.83
CA ILE A 54 7.43 11.53 -7.86
C ILE A 54 5.97 11.94 -7.88
N ASN A 55 5.57 12.76 -6.92
CA ASN A 55 4.22 13.30 -6.80
C ASN A 55 3.97 14.52 -7.69
N GLY A 56 2.70 14.76 -8.03
CA GLY A 56 2.23 15.98 -8.68
C GLY A 56 2.01 17.15 -7.71
N PHE A 57 1.41 18.24 -8.20
CA PHE A 57 1.08 19.43 -7.41
C PHE A 57 0.13 19.12 -6.25
N LEU A 58 0.38 19.72 -5.08
CA LEU A 58 -0.38 19.54 -3.82
C LEU A 58 -0.41 18.11 -3.24
N SER A 59 0.42 17.22 -3.74
CA SER A 59 0.50 15.83 -3.25
C SER A 59 1.73 15.59 -2.37
N SER A 60 1.58 14.72 -1.39
CA SER A 60 2.66 14.22 -0.51
C SER A 60 2.87 12.73 -0.72
N MET A 61 3.99 12.18 -0.23
CA MET A 61 4.31 10.75 -0.30
C MET A 61 3.26 9.83 0.35
N SER A 62 2.33 10.38 1.14
CA SER A 62 1.23 9.63 1.77
C SER A 62 -0.03 9.49 0.90
N LEU A 63 -0.13 10.19 -0.24
CA LEU A 63 -1.35 10.19 -1.07
C LEU A 63 -1.37 9.09 -2.15
N TRP A 64 -0.30 8.30 -2.28
CA TRP A 64 -0.30 7.15 -3.18
C TRP A 64 -1.31 6.09 -2.73
N ASP A 65 -1.98 5.48 -3.70
CA ASP A 65 -2.86 4.34 -3.44
C ASP A 65 -2.07 3.20 -2.76
N PRO A 66 -2.48 2.73 -1.56
CA PRO A 66 -1.72 1.71 -0.83
C PRO A 66 -1.58 0.38 -1.57
N LEU A 67 -2.59 -0.01 -2.37
CA LEU A 67 -2.54 -1.24 -3.16
C LEU A 67 -1.55 -1.10 -4.31
N MET A 68 -1.48 0.07 -4.94
CA MET A 68 -0.43 0.35 -5.93
C MET A 68 0.97 0.22 -5.32
N ILE A 69 1.18 0.79 -4.12
CA ILE A 69 2.46 0.67 -3.41
C ILE A 69 2.77 -0.79 -3.05
N GLU A 70 1.77 -1.55 -2.60
CA GLU A 70 1.95 -2.97 -2.28
C GLU A 70 2.36 -3.80 -3.50
N GLU A 71 1.69 -3.61 -4.64
CA GLU A 71 1.99 -4.37 -5.85
C GLU A 71 3.37 -4.01 -6.43
N LEU A 72 3.73 -2.73 -6.49
CA LEU A 72 5.02 -2.30 -7.03
C LEU A 72 6.19 -2.76 -6.14
N ALA A 73 6.01 -2.75 -4.81
CA ALA A 73 7.02 -3.15 -3.84
C ALA A 73 7.39 -4.64 -3.91
N LYS A 74 6.59 -5.47 -4.58
CA LYS A 74 6.92 -6.90 -4.80
C LYS A 74 8.11 -7.09 -5.74
N GLN A 75 8.43 -6.10 -6.56
CA GLN A 75 9.46 -6.21 -7.61
C GLN A 75 10.48 -5.07 -7.61
N HIS A 76 10.19 -3.97 -6.91
CA HIS A 76 11.01 -2.77 -6.91
C HIS A 76 11.28 -2.29 -5.48
N GLN A 77 12.46 -1.71 -5.28
CA GLN A 77 12.71 -0.86 -4.13
C GLN A 77 12.08 0.51 -4.41
N LEU A 78 10.92 0.77 -3.83
CA LEU A 78 10.24 2.05 -3.94
C LEU A 78 10.94 3.08 -3.08
N ILE A 79 11.19 4.26 -3.64
CA ILE A 79 11.70 5.43 -2.93
C ILE A 79 10.62 6.51 -3.04
N LEU A 80 9.92 6.77 -1.94
CA LEU A 80 8.85 7.75 -1.86
C LEU A 80 9.34 8.96 -1.08
N PHE A 81 9.11 10.16 -1.60
CA PHE A 81 9.57 11.41 -0.99
C PHE A 81 8.55 12.54 -1.16
N ASP A 82 8.63 13.53 -0.28
CA ASP A 82 7.91 14.79 -0.44
C ASP A 82 8.73 15.75 -1.31
N ASN A 83 8.08 16.33 -2.32
CA ASN A 83 8.69 17.38 -3.15
C ASN A 83 9.09 18.58 -2.26
N ARG A 84 10.10 19.36 -2.67
CA ARG A 84 10.48 20.62 -2.01
C ARG A 84 9.26 21.55 -1.93
N GLY A 85 8.84 21.93 -0.72
CA GLY A 85 7.72 22.84 -0.46
C GLY A 85 7.44 22.99 1.02
#